data_AF-A0A7W1AYI5-F1
#
_entry.id   AF-A0A7W1AYI5-F1
#
_cell.length_a   1.000
_cell.length_b   1.000
_cell.length_c   1.000
_cell.angle_alpha   90.00
_cell.angle_beta   90.00
_cell.angle_gamma   90.00
#
_symmetry.space_group_name_H-M   'P 1'
#
loop_
_entity.id
_entity.type
_entity.pdbx_description
1 polymer ?
#
loop_
_entity_poly.entity_id
_entity_poly.type
_entity_poly.pdbx_seq_one_letter_code
_entity_poly.pdbx_strand_id
1 'polypeptide(L)'
;WLRGELRTIGPVRQVPINAKITRHNGRGMLRSLCHWLRMCGGHGIVVSLDLTQLARAGGDPGTVRYTPAAVMDAYEVLRQLIDDAESFKGLFLAVLANPSFRDDESKRGVTAYRALKERIWPDVHARGHENPLAPLVHVAVAPDFQAPAAVGELLEMPYSEERVAIEALRAGVPNRAAIRQLGSAEKALSDRFVDKLRQCRDGMKSGAIVEGEIVAGGFGAGKSHLLGYLAEQALREDFIVSVVPVSKETPLFDPQRMFAAAVRNAIVPGVNSDVMTAVVSRLDPASDEYAELEAWASGERSGLSAIFPALLYLIPKQVTTAEDIAAMARFLAGSQLGVSKAKQWLRAVGAAKLFDIRAVKAVDLALQRLRFAPRFFAAAGFGGWCILIDEVELIGRYSALQRARSYPELCRWLGLDMEIGVPGVVSVAAITDDFREAVLHRRLDQEKAPLILRGKGLDQQARQAEIAMRLLEKGGVFLAAPGDDRLHKSLDRVRHLYAESYGWPASAGAIGQRKSSRTMREFIKSWVTVWDIHRIYGEPDEIATERLPSDYSENADLEQPPPLETADEDAG
;
A
#
# COMPACT_ATOMS: atom_id res chain seq x y z
N TRP A 1 7.97 -12.42 23.64
CA TRP A 1 7.72 -12.07 22.23
C TRP A 1 6.24 -12.06 21.90
N LEU A 2 5.50 -13.19 22.05
CA LEU A 2 4.05 -13.24 21.78
C LEU A 2 3.20 -12.20 22.54
N ARG A 3 3.62 -11.81 23.76
CA ARG A 3 2.98 -10.73 24.54
C ARG A 3 3.31 -9.30 24.04
N GLY A 4 4.12 -9.15 23.00
CA GLY A 4 4.60 -7.84 22.53
C GLY A 4 5.74 -7.22 23.37
N GLU A 5 6.09 -7.81 24.51
CA GLU A 5 7.00 -7.22 25.50
C GLU A 5 8.51 -7.45 25.23
N LEU A 6 8.88 -8.04 24.09
CA LEU A 6 10.28 -8.42 23.85
C LEU A 6 11.15 -7.18 23.58
N ARG A 7 11.93 -6.78 24.58
CA ARG A 7 12.86 -5.62 24.49
C ARG A 7 14.17 -5.94 23.75
N THR A 8 14.65 -7.19 23.82
CA THR A 8 15.91 -7.64 23.20
C THR A 8 15.71 -8.96 22.45
N ILE A 9 16.44 -9.19 21.36
CA ILE A 9 16.31 -10.42 20.54
C ILE A 9 17.02 -11.60 21.23
N GLY A 10 18.05 -11.34 22.04
CA GLY A 10 18.88 -12.35 22.71
C GLY A 10 18.11 -13.56 23.26
N PRO A 11 17.05 -13.36 24.08
CA PRO A 11 16.28 -14.46 24.69
C PRO A 11 15.55 -15.37 23.70
N VAL A 12 15.34 -14.95 22.45
CA VAL A 12 14.62 -15.72 21.42
C VAL A 12 15.50 -16.15 20.25
N ARG A 13 16.82 -15.90 20.29
CA ARG A 13 17.75 -16.31 19.21
C ARG A 13 17.82 -17.83 18.99
N GLN A 14 17.42 -18.64 19.97
CA GLN A 14 17.41 -20.11 19.85
C GLN A 14 16.21 -20.64 19.06
N VAL A 15 15.21 -19.79 18.80
CA VAL A 15 14.10 -20.06 17.87
C VAL A 15 14.28 -19.15 16.66
N PRO A 16 13.68 -19.44 15.49
CA PRO A 16 13.87 -18.64 14.26
C PRO A 16 13.16 -17.26 14.32
N ILE A 17 13.23 -16.57 15.46
CA ILE A 17 12.72 -15.23 15.71
C ILE A 17 13.92 -14.28 15.79
N ASN A 18 14.18 -13.63 14.66
CA ASN A 18 15.40 -12.85 14.46
C ASN A 18 15.14 -11.34 14.35
N ALA A 19 13.98 -10.86 14.81
CA ALA A 19 13.60 -9.45 14.78
C ALA A 19 12.73 -9.08 15.98
N LYS A 20 12.92 -7.86 16.50
CA LYS A 20 11.99 -7.24 17.46
C LYS A 20 10.67 -6.91 16.75
N ILE A 21 9.59 -6.75 17.52
CA ILE A 21 8.37 -6.18 16.97
C ILE A 21 8.60 -4.67 16.87
N THR A 22 8.45 -4.13 15.67
CA THR A 22 8.59 -2.70 15.39
C THR A 22 7.37 -2.19 14.63
N ARG A 23 7.28 -0.88 14.37
CA ARG A 23 6.18 -0.30 13.61
C ARG A 23 6.03 -0.90 12.20
N HIS A 24 7.11 -1.45 11.64
CA HIS A 24 7.11 -2.00 10.28
C HIS A 24 6.60 -3.45 10.19
N ASN A 25 6.66 -4.22 11.29
CA ASN A 25 6.18 -5.61 11.32
C ASN A 25 5.01 -5.84 12.30
N GLY A 26 4.64 -4.86 13.12
CA GLY A 26 3.57 -4.95 14.11
C GLY A 26 2.20 -5.32 13.51
N ARG A 27 1.87 -4.81 12.31
CA ARG A 27 0.66 -5.22 11.57
C ARG A 27 0.70 -6.71 11.18
N GLY A 28 1.83 -7.20 10.70
CA GLY A 28 2.01 -8.62 10.38
C GLY A 28 1.87 -9.51 11.62
N MET A 29 2.38 -9.04 12.76
CA MET A 29 2.20 -9.70 14.06
C MET A 29 0.73 -9.72 14.49
N LEU A 30 0.01 -8.61 14.38
CA LEU A 30 -1.42 -8.53 14.71
C LEU A 30 -2.24 -9.47 13.81
N ARG A 31 -1.95 -9.51 12.52
CA ARG A 31 -2.58 -10.44 11.56
C ARG A 31 -2.35 -11.90 11.96
N SER A 32 -1.12 -12.24 12.32
CA SER A 32 -0.74 -13.58 12.78
C SER A 32 -1.44 -13.94 14.09
N LEU A 33 -1.55 -13.00 15.02
CA LEU A 33 -2.28 -13.17 16.28
C LEU A 33 -3.78 -13.45 16.03
N CYS A 34 -4.43 -12.68 15.16
CA CYS A 34 -5.83 -12.89 14.79
C CYS A 34 -6.06 -14.31 14.20
N HIS A 35 -5.12 -14.77 13.37
CA HIS A 35 -5.18 -16.12 12.83
C HIS A 35 -4.98 -17.18 13.92
N TRP A 36 -3.94 -17.03 14.73
CA TRP A 36 -3.55 -17.98 15.77
C TRP A 36 -4.62 -18.15 16.85
N LEU A 37 -5.23 -17.06 17.33
CA LEU A 37 -6.31 -17.13 18.34
C LEU A 37 -7.51 -17.96 17.86
N ARG A 38 -7.83 -17.91 16.56
CA ARG A 38 -8.90 -18.72 15.98
C ARG A 38 -8.53 -20.19 15.85
N MET A 39 -7.26 -20.49 15.55
CA MET A 39 -6.76 -21.88 15.57
C MET A 39 -6.82 -22.47 16.98
N CYS A 40 -6.69 -21.64 18.02
CA CYS A 40 -6.84 -22.05 19.42
C CYS A 40 -8.31 -22.19 19.87
N GLY A 41 -9.29 -22.07 18.97
CA GLY A 41 -10.72 -22.23 19.25
C GLY A 41 -11.47 -20.93 19.60
N GLY A 42 -10.80 -19.77 19.61
CA GLY A 42 -11.48 -18.48 19.74
C GLY A 42 -12.21 -18.07 18.46
N HIS A 43 -13.24 -17.24 18.57
CA HIS A 43 -13.94 -16.70 17.38
C HIS A 43 -13.30 -15.40 16.84
N GLY A 44 -12.47 -14.74 17.63
CA GLY A 44 -11.83 -13.47 17.27
C GLY A 44 -11.28 -12.72 18.47
N ILE A 45 -10.89 -11.47 18.26
CA ILE A 45 -10.43 -10.51 19.26
C ILE A 45 -11.19 -9.19 19.10
N VAL A 46 -11.65 -8.65 20.22
CA VAL A 46 -12.23 -7.31 20.33
C VAL A 46 -11.19 -6.40 20.98
N VAL A 47 -10.85 -5.30 20.32
CA VAL A 47 -9.88 -4.30 20.79
C VAL A 47 -10.57 -2.95 20.91
N SER A 48 -10.48 -2.33 22.09
CA SER A 48 -10.93 -0.95 22.32
C SER A 48 -9.71 -0.04 22.39
N LEU A 49 -9.64 0.97 21.51
CA LEU A 49 -8.61 2.00 21.49
C LEU A 49 -9.21 3.35 21.87
N ASP A 50 -8.69 3.97 22.93
CA ASP A 50 -9.08 5.32 23.33
C ASP A 50 -8.08 6.36 22.80
N LEU A 51 -8.53 7.18 21.85
CA LEU A 51 -7.75 8.26 21.24
C LEU A 51 -7.93 9.60 21.94
N THR A 52 -8.71 9.68 23.01
CA THR A 52 -9.04 10.95 23.70
C THR A 52 -7.80 11.74 24.08
N GLN A 53 -6.70 11.05 24.42
CA GLN A 53 -5.43 11.69 24.77
C GLN A 53 -4.67 12.26 23.55
N LEU A 54 -4.85 11.72 22.34
CA LEU A 54 -4.18 12.23 21.13
C LEU A 54 -4.63 13.64 20.76
N ALA A 55 -5.92 13.92 20.96
CA ALA A 55 -6.54 15.20 20.66
C ALA A 55 -6.12 16.33 21.62
N ARG A 56 -5.54 16.00 22.79
CA ARG A 56 -5.14 16.99 23.80
C ARG A 56 -3.73 17.55 23.53
N ALA A 57 -3.59 18.88 23.56
CA ALA A 57 -2.29 19.54 23.41
C ALA A 57 -1.42 19.51 24.71
N GLY A 58 -2.08 19.42 25.86
CA GLY A 58 -1.48 19.22 27.19
C GLY A 58 -1.85 17.86 27.78
N GLY A 59 -1.07 17.37 28.73
CA GLY A 59 -1.42 16.21 29.54
C GLY A 59 -1.70 16.65 30.98
N ASP A 60 -2.77 16.12 31.58
CA ASP A 60 -2.94 16.18 33.02
C ASP A 60 -1.74 15.47 33.69
N PRO A 61 -1.31 15.89 34.90
CA PRO A 61 -0.24 15.20 35.62
C PRO A 61 -0.52 13.69 35.71
N GLY A 62 0.37 12.87 35.14
CA GLY A 62 0.21 11.41 35.09
C GLY A 62 -0.36 10.85 33.77
N THR A 63 -0.73 11.69 32.80
CA THR A 63 -1.17 11.24 31.47
C THR A 63 -0.04 11.30 30.43
N VAL A 64 -0.07 10.41 29.45
CA VAL A 64 0.93 10.36 28.37
C VAL A 64 0.73 11.56 27.44
N ARG A 65 1.79 12.35 27.21
CA ARG A 65 1.76 13.48 26.26
C ARG A 65 2.27 13.04 24.89
N TYR A 66 1.46 13.23 23.87
CA TYR A 66 1.83 12.93 22.48
C TYR A 66 2.33 14.17 21.75
N THR A 67 3.44 14.04 21.03
CA THR A 67 3.92 15.06 20.09
C THR A 67 2.98 15.15 18.89
N PRO A 68 2.93 16.28 18.15
CA PRO A 68 2.14 16.38 16.93
C PRO A 68 2.48 15.26 15.92
N ALA A 69 3.77 14.94 15.76
CA ALA A 69 4.22 13.84 14.92
C ALA A 69 3.64 12.48 15.35
N ALA A 70 3.65 12.19 16.66
CA ALA A 70 3.10 10.93 17.19
C ALA A 70 1.58 10.80 16.99
N VAL A 71 0.85 11.93 16.98
CA VAL A 71 -0.59 11.94 16.64
C VAL A 71 -0.79 11.56 15.17
N MET A 72 0.00 12.15 14.26
CA MET A 72 -0.09 11.80 12.84
C MET A 72 0.30 10.35 12.59
N ASP A 73 1.32 9.84 13.28
CA ASP A 73 1.73 8.44 13.17
C ASP A 73 0.62 7.49 13.67
N ALA A 74 -0.10 7.85 14.74
CA ALA A 74 -1.25 7.08 15.22
C ALA A 74 -2.42 7.10 14.20
N TYR A 75 -2.69 8.24 13.57
CA TYR A 75 -3.71 8.34 12.52
C TYR A 75 -3.32 7.55 11.26
N GLU A 76 -2.04 7.50 10.90
CA GLU A 76 -1.55 6.63 9.83
C GLU A 76 -1.76 5.15 10.18
N VAL A 77 -1.49 4.74 11.42
CA VAL A 77 -1.76 3.36 11.86
C VAL A 77 -3.26 3.02 11.73
N LEU A 78 -4.16 3.91 12.14
CA LEU A 78 -5.61 3.70 11.99
C LEU A 78 -6.01 3.60 10.52
N ARG A 79 -5.52 4.51 9.68
CA ARG A 79 -5.78 4.49 8.23
C ARG A 79 -5.31 3.17 7.62
N GLN A 80 -4.10 2.71 7.97
CA GLN A 80 -3.57 1.43 7.53
C GLN A 80 -4.41 0.24 8.01
N LEU A 81 -4.91 0.26 9.24
CA LEU A 81 -5.77 -0.81 9.77
C LEU A 81 -7.11 -0.89 9.02
N ILE A 82 -7.67 0.26 8.62
CA ILE A 82 -8.89 0.32 7.81
C ILE A 82 -8.63 -0.23 6.40
N ASP A 83 -7.57 0.23 5.74
CA ASP A 83 -7.23 -0.20 4.38
C ASP A 83 -6.90 -1.71 4.32
N ASP A 84 -6.31 -2.27 5.39
CA ASP A 84 -5.97 -3.70 5.52
C ASP A 84 -7.08 -4.54 6.20
N ALA A 85 -8.26 -4.00 6.48
CA ALA A 85 -9.27 -4.65 7.36
C ALA A 85 -9.57 -6.10 6.95
N GLU A 86 -9.63 -6.41 5.65
CA GLU A 86 -9.88 -7.77 5.13
C GLU A 86 -8.80 -8.79 5.54
N SER A 87 -7.60 -8.33 5.85
CA SER A 87 -6.48 -9.18 6.28
C SER A 87 -6.59 -9.58 7.75
N PHE A 88 -7.31 -8.82 8.58
CA PHE A 88 -7.43 -9.06 10.02
C PHE A 88 -8.66 -9.90 10.37
N LYS A 89 -8.74 -11.12 9.84
CA LYS A 89 -9.89 -12.00 10.07
C LYS A 89 -10.11 -12.26 11.56
N GLY A 90 -11.30 -11.91 12.04
CA GLY A 90 -11.68 -12.05 13.45
C GLY A 90 -11.24 -10.89 14.35
N LEU A 91 -10.80 -9.76 13.81
CA LEU A 91 -10.55 -8.54 14.58
C LEU A 91 -11.78 -7.63 14.54
N PHE A 92 -12.23 -7.18 15.71
CA PHE A 92 -13.13 -6.04 15.84
C PHE A 92 -12.42 -4.92 16.59
N LEU A 93 -12.31 -3.74 15.97
CA LEU A 93 -11.61 -2.59 16.53
C LEU A 93 -12.60 -1.46 16.80
N ALA A 94 -12.86 -1.18 18.08
CA ALA A 94 -13.64 -0.02 18.52
C ALA A 94 -12.68 1.11 18.86
N VAL A 95 -12.88 2.29 18.27
CA VAL A 95 -12.03 3.46 18.48
C VAL A 95 -12.87 4.56 19.10
N LEU A 96 -12.50 4.97 20.31
CA LEU A 96 -13.15 6.04 21.05
C LEU A 96 -12.39 7.35 20.82
N ALA A 97 -13.13 8.41 20.50
CA ALA A 97 -12.58 9.74 20.30
C ALA A 97 -13.53 10.79 20.89
N ASN A 98 -12.97 11.91 21.34
CA ASN A 98 -13.76 13.04 21.85
C ASN A 98 -14.23 13.96 20.71
N PRO A 99 -15.17 14.90 20.96
CA PRO A 99 -15.69 15.78 19.91
C PRO A 99 -14.62 16.60 19.17
N SER A 100 -13.52 16.98 19.85
CA SER A 100 -12.40 17.71 19.22
C SER A 100 -11.67 16.91 18.13
N PHE A 101 -11.91 15.60 18.01
CA PHE A 101 -11.42 14.81 16.90
C PHE A 101 -11.97 15.27 15.55
N ARG A 102 -13.20 15.80 15.51
CA ARG A 102 -13.86 16.31 14.28
C ARG A 102 -13.69 17.81 14.08
N ASP A 103 -13.03 18.50 15.00
CA ASP A 103 -12.88 19.95 14.92
C ASP A 103 -11.93 20.34 13.76
N ASP A 104 -12.45 21.10 12.80
CA ASP A 104 -11.70 21.56 11.62
C ASP A 104 -10.60 22.58 12.00
N GLU A 105 -10.71 23.28 13.14
CA GLU A 105 -9.68 24.22 13.61
C GLU A 105 -8.55 23.53 14.39
N SER A 106 -8.79 22.29 14.83
CA SER A 106 -7.83 21.54 15.62
C SER A 106 -6.70 20.97 14.76
N LYS A 107 -5.47 21.43 15.02
CA LYS A 107 -4.24 20.84 14.43
C LYS A 107 -4.00 19.37 14.83
N ARG A 108 -4.80 18.83 15.75
CA ARG A 108 -4.76 17.44 16.22
C ARG A 108 -6.03 16.66 15.87
N GLY A 109 -7.04 17.30 15.26
CA GLY A 109 -8.22 16.62 14.76
C GLY A 109 -7.91 15.74 13.55
N VAL A 110 -8.85 14.90 13.14
CA VAL A 110 -8.73 14.06 11.93
C VAL A 110 -8.55 14.91 10.66
N THR A 111 -9.00 16.15 10.71
CA THR A 111 -8.95 17.17 9.66
C THR A 111 -7.51 17.54 9.31
N ALA A 112 -6.60 17.49 10.28
CA ALA A 112 -5.17 17.63 10.08
C ALA A 112 -4.54 16.42 9.34
N TYR A 113 -5.20 15.25 9.37
CA TYR A 113 -4.74 14.02 8.72
C TYR A 113 -5.73 13.50 7.68
N ARG A 114 -5.71 14.17 6.53
CA ARG A 114 -6.63 13.95 5.41
C ARG A 114 -6.79 12.49 4.99
N ALA A 115 -5.71 11.71 4.96
CA ALA A 115 -5.77 10.32 4.52
C ALA A 115 -6.72 9.49 5.40
N LEU A 116 -6.71 9.67 6.73
CA LEU A 116 -7.69 9.04 7.62
C LEU A 116 -9.09 9.66 7.44
N LYS A 117 -9.20 11.00 7.33
CA LYS A 117 -10.49 11.69 7.11
C LYS A 117 -11.23 11.11 5.91
N GLU A 118 -10.55 10.88 4.79
CA GLU A 118 -11.15 10.33 3.58
C GLU A 118 -11.72 8.90 3.74
N ARG A 119 -11.24 8.14 4.73
CA ARG A 119 -11.74 6.80 5.05
C ARG A 119 -12.91 6.81 6.03
N ILE A 120 -12.91 7.69 7.02
CA ILE A 120 -13.89 7.63 8.11
C ILE A 120 -14.92 8.75 8.12
N TRP A 121 -14.68 9.86 7.42
CA TRP A 121 -15.59 11.01 7.47
C TRP A 121 -16.97 10.64 6.92
N PRO A 122 -18.06 11.08 7.56
CA PRO A 122 -19.42 10.85 7.10
C PRO A 122 -19.78 11.80 5.95
N ASP A 123 -18.98 11.80 4.88
CA ASP A 123 -19.21 12.61 3.69
C ASP A 123 -20.48 12.19 2.92
N VAL A 124 -21.01 11.01 3.23
CA VAL A 124 -22.33 10.54 2.83
C VAL A 124 -23.06 10.03 4.08
N HIS A 125 -24.14 10.69 4.47
CA HIS A 125 -24.90 10.37 5.69
C HIS A 125 -26.40 10.60 5.51
N ALA A 126 -27.20 9.93 6.34
CA ALA A 126 -28.64 10.18 6.44
C ALA A 126 -28.91 11.42 7.32
N ARG A 127 -29.95 12.18 6.99
CA ARG A 127 -30.25 13.45 7.68
C ARG A 127 -30.93 13.27 9.04
N GLY A 128 -31.85 12.31 9.15
CA GLY A 128 -32.65 12.07 10.35
C GLY A 128 -32.05 11.02 11.29
N HIS A 129 -31.26 10.08 10.77
CA HIS A 129 -30.74 8.94 11.53
C HIS A 129 -29.22 8.81 11.45
N GLU A 130 -28.60 8.43 12.58
CA GLU A 130 -27.21 7.94 12.60
C GLU A 130 -27.15 6.53 11.99
N ASN A 131 -26.13 6.24 11.18
CA ASN A 131 -25.91 4.88 10.69
C ASN A 131 -24.89 4.18 11.61
N PRO A 132 -25.31 3.23 12.49
CA PRO A 132 -24.39 2.56 13.41
C PRO A 132 -23.37 1.64 12.73
N LEU A 133 -23.51 1.40 11.42
CA LEU A 133 -22.57 0.62 10.62
C LEU A 133 -21.54 1.50 9.89
N ALA A 134 -21.66 2.84 9.98
CA ALA A 134 -20.68 3.74 9.40
C ALA A 134 -19.33 3.64 10.14
N PRO A 135 -18.19 3.92 9.46
CA PRO A 135 -16.87 3.88 10.10
C PRO A 135 -16.70 4.86 11.26
N LEU A 136 -17.44 5.98 11.24
CA LEU A 136 -17.49 6.97 12.30
C LEU A 136 -18.96 7.21 12.66
N VAL A 137 -19.32 6.93 13.91
CA VAL A 137 -20.68 7.07 14.45
C VAL A 137 -20.67 8.07 15.60
N HIS A 138 -21.66 8.95 15.65
CA HIS A 138 -21.84 9.82 16.81
C HIS A 138 -22.71 9.13 17.86
N VAL A 139 -22.14 8.84 19.03
CA VAL A 139 -22.90 8.29 20.15
C VAL A 139 -23.43 9.45 20.99
N ALA A 140 -24.72 9.79 20.81
CA ALA A 140 -25.42 10.61 21.79
C ALA A 140 -25.74 9.74 23.02
N VAL A 141 -25.51 10.26 24.22
CA VAL A 141 -25.91 9.57 25.46
C VAL A 141 -27.43 9.57 25.52
N ALA A 142 -28.06 8.45 25.14
CA ALA A 142 -29.44 8.18 25.49
C ALA A 142 -29.46 7.73 26.97
N PRO A 143 -30.17 8.42 27.88
CA PRO A 143 -30.21 8.05 29.29
C PRO A 143 -30.76 6.63 29.54
N ASP A 144 -31.50 6.06 28.57
CA ASP A 144 -32.16 4.76 28.67
C ASP A 144 -31.74 3.79 27.54
N PHE A 145 -30.44 3.51 27.38
CA PHE A 145 -29.99 2.49 26.42
C PHE A 145 -30.43 1.08 26.86
N GLN A 146 -31.47 0.56 26.22
CA GLN A 146 -31.78 -0.87 26.22
C GLN A 146 -31.19 -1.50 24.96
N ALA A 147 -30.30 -2.49 25.12
CA ALA A 147 -29.79 -3.26 24.00
C ALA A 147 -30.98 -3.88 23.22
N PRO A 148 -31.07 -3.71 21.88
CA PRO A 148 -32.17 -4.29 21.10
C PRO A 148 -32.21 -5.81 21.27
N ALA A 149 -33.40 -6.38 21.47
CA ALA A 149 -33.60 -7.83 21.59
C ALA A 149 -33.07 -8.62 20.38
N ALA A 150 -32.94 -7.97 19.21
CA ALA A 150 -32.50 -8.56 17.94
C ALA A 150 -30.97 -8.76 17.80
N VAL A 151 -30.14 -8.40 18.79
CA VAL A 151 -28.69 -8.64 18.71
C VAL A 151 -28.36 -10.14 18.67
N GLY A 152 -29.25 -11.00 19.20
CA GLY A 152 -29.10 -12.45 19.17
C GLY A 152 -29.21 -13.10 17.78
N GLU A 153 -30.08 -12.60 16.90
CA GLU A 153 -30.31 -13.19 15.57
C GLU A 153 -29.29 -12.72 14.51
N LEU A 154 -28.60 -11.60 14.75
CA LEU A 154 -27.55 -11.07 13.86
C LEU A 154 -26.25 -11.91 13.85
N LEU A 155 -26.12 -12.87 14.78
CA LEU A 155 -24.89 -13.62 15.04
C LEU A 155 -24.75 -14.93 14.24
N GLU A 156 -25.78 -15.38 13.52
CA GLU A 156 -25.76 -16.69 12.83
C GLU A 156 -25.36 -16.63 11.35
N MET A 157 -25.24 -15.44 10.74
CA MET A 157 -24.87 -15.36 9.32
C MET A 157 -23.36 -15.49 9.12
N PRO A 158 -22.88 -16.53 8.41
CA PRO A 158 -21.46 -16.73 8.19
C PRO A 158 -20.84 -15.58 7.40
N TYR A 159 -19.58 -15.28 7.70
CA TYR A 159 -18.80 -14.24 7.04
C TYR A 159 -18.56 -14.63 5.57
N SER A 160 -19.23 -13.99 4.62
CA SER A 160 -19.11 -14.26 3.17
C SER A 160 -18.24 -13.21 2.45
N GLU A 161 -17.77 -13.52 1.24
CA GLU A 161 -17.00 -12.57 0.41
C GLU A 161 -17.87 -11.37 0.00
N GLU A 162 -19.18 -11.58 -0.18
CA GLU A 162 -20.17 -10.55 -0.46
C GLU A 162 -20.29 -9.57 0.72
N ARG A 163 -20.36 -10.10 1.95
CA ARG A 163 -20.43 -9.25 3.16
C ARG A 163 -19.15 -8.42 3.29
N VAL A 164 -17.99 -9.03 3.06
CA VAL A 164 -16.69 -8.32 3.05
C VAL A 164 -16.63 -7.22 1.99
N ALA A 165 -17.21 -7.46 0.81
CA ALA A 165 -17.33 -6.44 -0.23
C ALA A 165 -18.23 -5.28 0.22
N ILE A 166 -19.40 -5.56 0.79
CA ILE A 166 -20.33 -4.51 1.26
C ILE A 166 -19.73 -3.67 2.38
N GLU A 167 -19.05 -4.28 3.36
CA GLU A 167 -18.37 -3.53 4.43
C GLU A 167 -17.30 -2.57 3.87
N ALA A 168 -16.51 -3.03 2.89
CA ALA A 168 -15.53 -2.19 2.19
C ALA A 168 -16.17 -1.03 1.41
N LEU A 169 -17.25 -1.32 0.68
CA LEU A 169 -18.00 -0.31 -0.07
C LEU A 169 -18.67 0.71 0.87
N ARG A 170 -19.14 0.29 2.05
CA ARG A 170 -19.68 1.18 3.09
C ARG A 170 -18.61 2.14 3.61
N ALA A 171 -17.40 1.64 3.87
CA ALA A 171 -16.26 2.47 4.25
C ALA A 171 -15.77 3.37 3.10
N GLY A 172 -16.14 3.05 1.85
CA GLY A 172 -15.67 3.75 0.67
C GLY A 172 -14.22 3.42 0.32
N VAL A 173 -13.72 2.25 0.77
CA VAL A 173 -12.38 1.73 0.51
C VAL A 173 -12.53 0.39 -0.20
N PRO A 174 -12.30 0.30 -1.52
CA PRO A 174 -12.48 -0.95 -2.25
C PRO A 174 -11.40 -1.96 -1.82
N ASN A 175 -11.83 -3.11 -1.32
CA ASN A 175 -10.97 -4.24 -0.99
C ASN A 175 -11.00 -5.30 -2.11
N ARG A 176 -10.24 -6.39 -1.96
CA ARG A 176 -10.11 -7.42 -3.01
C ARG A 176 -11.45 -8.05 -3.37
N ALA A 177 -12.31 -8.28 -2.38
CA ALA A 177 -13.66 -8.79 -2.59
C ALA A 177 -14.51 -7.83 -3.43
N ALA A 178 -14.58 -6.54 -3.06
CA ALA A 178 -15.31 -5.53 -3.81
C ALA A 178 -14.78 -5.37 -5.24
N ILE A 179 -13.47 -5.42 -5.43
CA ILE A 179 -12.82 -5.35 -6.76
C ILE A 179 -13.25 -6.51 -7.66
N ARG A 180 -13.20 -7.74 -7.15
CA ARG A 180 -13.62 -8.93 -7.91
C ARG A 180 -15.10 -8.90 -8.27
N GLN A 181 -15.93 -8.43 -7.34
CA GLN A 181 -17.37 -8.43 -7.51
C GLN A 181 -17.88 -7.34 -8.46
N LEU A 182 -17.19 -6.19 -8.52
CA LEU A 182 -17.59 -5.05 -9.37
C LEU A 182 -16.83 -5.00 -10.70
N GLY A 183 -15.64 -5.60 -10.81
CA GLY A 183 -14.79 -5.57 -12.00
C GLY A 183 -14.32 -4.17 -12.39
N SER A 184 -13.82 -3.98 -13.61
CA SER A 184 -13.46 -2.67 -14.16
C SER A 184 -14.23 -2.37 -15.43
N ALA A 185 -14.63 -1.10 -15.61
CA ALA A 185 -15.25 -0.61 -16.83
C ALA A 185 -14.21 -0.24 -17.92
N GLU A 186 -12.94 -0.08 -17.53
CA GLU A 186 -11.86 0.41 -18.40
C GLU A 186 -11.22 -0.74 -19.20
N LYS A 187 -12.01 -1.39 -20.06
CA LYS A 187 -11.55 -2.57 -20.80
C LYS A 187 -10.32 -2.29 -21.66
N ALA A 188 -10.29 -1.17 -22.39
CA ALA A 188 -9.17 -0.83 -23.26
C ALA A 188 -7.86 -0.61 -22.49
N LEU A 189 -7.92 -0.05 -21.28
CA LEU A 189 -6.75 0.10 -20.40
C LEU A 189 -6.29 -1.28 -19.90
N SER A 190 -7.24 -2.11 -19.49
CA SER A 190 -6.97 -3.47 -19.01
C SER A 190 -6.30 -4.34 -20.09
N ASP A 191 -6.81 -4.29 -21.32
CA ASP A 191 -6.25 -5.05 -22.45
C ASP A 191 -4.81 -4.60 -22.75
N ARG A 192 -4.56 -3.28 -22.83
CA ARG A 192 -3.20 -2.73 -23.00
C ARG A 192 -2.26 -3.12 -21.85
N PHE A 193 -2.76 -3.12 -20.62
CA PHE A 193 -1.97 -3.49 -19.45
C PHE A 193 -1.55 -4.96 -19.52
N VAL A 194 -2.44 -5.87 -19.90
CA VAL A 194 -2.10 -7.29 -20.11
C VAL A 194 -1.06 -7.45 -21.22
N ASP A 195 -1.16 -6.69 -22.32
CA ASP A 195 -0.15 -6.70 -23.37
C ASP A 195 1.21 -6.20 -22.86
N LYS A 196 1.23 -5.18 -22.00
CA LYS A 196 2.47 -4.71 -21.34
C LYS A 196 3.08 -5.76 -20.40
N LEU A 197 2.26 -6.52 -19.67
CA LEU A 197 2.75 -7.65 -18.87
C LEU A 197 3.44 -8.70 -19.75
N ARG A 198 2.85 -9.04 -20.90
CA ARG A 198 3.45 -9.97 -21.86
C ARG A 198 4.78 -9.44 -22.41
N GLN A 199 4.80 -8.18 -22.87
CA GLN A 199 6.02 -7.53 -23.35
C GLN A 199 7.13 -7.51 -22.31
N CYS A 200 6.77 -7.31 -21.04
CA CYS A 200 7.73 -7.29 -19.93
C CYS A 200 8.35 -8.66 -19.69
N ARG A 201 7.52 -9.71 -19.64
CA ARG A 201 7.96 -11.09 -19.49
C ARG A 201 8.88 -11.51 -20.64
N ASP A 202 8.46 -11.25 -21.88
CA ASP A 202 9.19 -11.65 -23.08
C ASP A 202 10.48 -10.83 -23.27
N GLY A 203 10.45 -9.56 -22.87
CA GLY A 203 11.55 -8.60 -22.98
C GLY A 203 12.61 -8.70 -21.87
N MET A 204 12.41 -9.53 -20.85
CA MET A 204 13.28 -9.55 -19.67
C MET A 204 14.72 -9.95 -20.00
N LYS A 205 14.90 -10.96 -20.87
CA LYS A 205 16.23 -11.46 -21.27
C LYS A 205 16.98 -10.46 -22.16
N SER A 206 16.27 -9.77 -23.05
CA SER A 206 16.87 -8.75 -23.93
C SER A 206 17.14 -7.41 -23.23
N GLY A 207 16.69 -7.28 -21.97
CA GLY A 207 16.81 -6.03 -21.22
C GLY A 207 15.86 -4.94 -21.72
N ALA A 208 14.78 -5.31 -22.42
CA ALA A 208 13.78 -4.36 -22.86
C ALA A 208 13.04 -3.76 -21.64
N ILE A 209 12.80 -2.46 -21.71
CA ILE A 209 12.06 -1.71 -20.70
C ILE A 209 10.66 -1.46 -21.25
N VAL A 210 9.65 -1.72 -20.42
CA VAL A 210 8.25 -1.45 -20.77
C VAL A 210 7.84 -0.15 -20.11
N GLU A 211 7.42 0.83 -20.91
CA GLU A 211 6.88 2.09 -20.40
C GLU A 211 5.59 1.83 -19.61
N GLY A 212 5.49 2.42 -18.41
CA GLY A 212 4.32 2.35 -17.55
C GLY A 212 3.15 3.20 -18.03
N GLU A 213 2.07 3.25 -17.24
CA GLU A 213 0.92 4.13 -17.50
C GLU A 213 0.63 5.04 -16.30
N ILE A 214 0.06 6.22 -16.58
CA ILE A 214 -0.51 7.09 -15.56
C ILE A 214 -2.03 7.06 -15.70
N VAL A 215 -2.71 6.91 -14.58
CA VAL A 215 -4.17 6.99 -14.47
C VAL A 215 -4.50 8.22 -13.64
N ALA A 216 -5.22 9.16 -14.23
CA ALA A 216 -5.63 10.40 -13.60
C ALA A 216 -7.12 10.37 -13.28
N GLY A 217 -7.53 10.94 -12.15
CA GLY A 217 -8.95 11.12 -11.85
C GLY A 217 -9.19 11.73 -10.48
N GLY A 218 -10.31 12.43 -10.33
CA GLY A 218 -10.68 13.06 -9.06
C GLY A 218 -10.76 12.09 -7.87
N PHE A 219 -10.84 12.65 -6.67
CA PHE A 219 -11.13 11.87 -5.46
C PHE A 219 -12.43 11.06 -5.66
N GLY A 220 -12.44 9.78 -5.26
CA GLY A 220 -13.61 8.91 -5.44
C GLY A 220 -13.90 8.42 -6.87
N ALA A 221 -13.08 8.79 -7.88
CA ALA A 221 -13.26 8.36 -9.28
C ALA A 221 -12.99 6.85 -9.52
N GLY A 222 -12.45 6.14 -8.53
CA GLY A 222 -12.16 4.70 -8.61
C GLY A 222 -10.73 4.34 -9.01
N LYS A 223 -9.75 5.23 -8.78
CA LYS A 223 -8.33 4.97 -9.06
C LYS A 223 -7.80 3.74 -8.32
N SER A 224 -7.94 3.70 -6.99
CA SER A 224 -7.49 2.56 -6.18
C SER A 224 -8.24 1.27 -6.51
N HIS A 225 -9.54 1.37 -6.88
CA HIS A 225 -10.31 0.23 -7.40
C HIS A 225 -9.72 -0.31 -8.71
N LEU A 226 -9.37 0.58 -9.65
CA LEU A 226 -8.73 0.18 -10.90
C LEU A 226 -7.36 -0.42 -10.66
N LEU A 227 -6.50 0.18 -9.84
CA LEU A 227 -5.20 -0.40 -9.49
C LEU A 227 -5.38 -1.80 -8.89
N GLY A 228 -6.30 -1.97 -7.94
CA GLY A 228 -6.59 -3.28 -7.37
C GLY A 228 -7.12 -4.30 -8.40
N TYR A 229 -7.90 -3.85 -9.40
CA TYR A 229 -8.31 -4.70 -10.51
C TYR A 229 -7.11 -5.13 -11.37
N LEU A 230 -6.22 -4.20 -11.72
CA LEU A 230 -4.98 -4.50 -12.45
C LEU A 230 -4.05 -5.43 -11.65
N ALA A 231 -4.03 -5.31 -10.32
CA ALA A 231 -3.31 -6.22 -9.43
C ALA A 231 -3.80 -7.66 -9.59
N GLU A 232 -5.13 -7.88 -9.57
CA GLU A 232 -5.71 -9.21 -9.79
C GLU A 232 -5.36 -9.78 -11.17
N GLN A 233 -5.28 -8.94 -12.20
CA GLN A 233 -4.88 -9.38 -13.54
C GLN A 233 -3.41 -9.78 -13.58
N ALA A 234 -2.52 -8.96 -13.02
CA ALA A 234 -1.10 -9.27 -12.95
C ALA A 234 -0.82 -10.56 -12.16
N LEU A 235 -1.51 -10.77 -11.03
CA LEU A 235 -1.40 -12.01 -10.25
C LEU A 235 -1.84 -13.25 -11.05
N ARG A 236 -2.84 -13.13 -11.95
CA ARG A 236 -3.27 -14.24 -12.83
C ARG A 236 -2.27 -14.53 -13.96
N GLU A 237 -1.46 -13.56 -14.33
CA GLU A 237 -0.36 -13.71 -15.30
C GLU A 237 0.96 -14.12 -14.62
N ASP A 238 0.90 -14.62 -13.37
CA ASP A 238 2.04 -15.05 -12.54
C ASP A 238 3.08 -13.95 -12.27
N PHE A 239 2.66 -12.68 -12.23
CA PHE A 239 3.50 -11.57 -11.75
C PHE A 239 3.47 -11.47 -10.23
N ILE A 240 4.61 -11.12 -9.63
CA ILE A 240 4.64 -10.58 -8.28
C ILE A 240 4.08 -9.16 -8.34
N VAL A 241 3.17 -8.79 -7.43
CA VAL A 241 2.48 -7.48 -7.49
C VAL A 241 2.71 -6.69 -6.21
N SER A 242 3.15 -5.44 -6.33
CA SER A 242 3.28 -4.52 -5.21
C SER A 242 2.38 -3.30 -5.39
N VAL A 243 1.45 -3.09 -4.46
CA VAL A 243 0.68 -1.84 -4.37
C VAL A 243 1.39 -0.92 -3.38
N VAL A 244 1.88 0.22 -3.86
CA VAL A 244 2.75 1.13 -3.13
C VAL A 244 2.09 2.51 -3.02
N PRO A 245 1.39 2.80 -1.92
CA PRO A 245 0.90 4.16 -1.67
C PRO A 245 2.09 5.08 -1.36
N VAL A 246 2.17 6.21 -2.04
CA VAL A 246 3.07 7.31 -1.65
C VAL A 246 2.61 7.82 -0.28
N SER A 247 3.54 8.04 0.64
CA SER A 247 3.20 8.55 1.98
C SER A 247 4.42 9.15 2.68
N LYS A 248 4.27 9.53 3.95
CA LYS A 248 5.40 9.90 4.83
C LYS A 248 6.40 8.75 5.01
N GLU A 249 5.91 7.53 5.10
CA GLU A 249 6.73 6.32 5.28
C GLU A 249 7.35 5.84 3.96
N THR A 250 6.69 6.14 2.85
CA THR A 250 7.10 5.76 1.51
C THR A 250 7.17 7.00 0.62
N PRO A 251 8.11 7.93 0.89
CA PRO A 251 8.24 9.14 0.11
C PRO A 251 8.81 8.81 -1.28
N LEU A 252 8.16 9.33 -2.33
CA LEU A 252 8.54 8.99 -3.72
C LEU A 252 9.98 9.41 -4.07
N PHE A 253 10.50 10.47 -3.46
CA PHE A 253 11.86 10.97 -3.70
C PHE A 253 12.97 10.10 -3.08
N ASP A 254 12.64 9.05 -2.32
CA ASP A 254 13.60 8.20 -1.63
C ASP A 254 13.60 6.77 -2.23
N PRO A 255 14.59 6.41 -3.05
CA PRO A 255 14.64 5.11 -3.69
C PRO A 255 14.77 3.94 -2.70
N GLN A 256 15.40 4.17 -1.54
CA GLN A 256 15.57 3.12 -0.53
C GLN A 256 14.23 2.80 0.14
N ARG A 257 13.46 3.83 0.50
CA ARG A 257 12.12 3.63 1.09
C ARG A 257 11.12 3.11 0.08
N MET A 258 11.16 3.60 -1.17
CA MET A 258 10.33 3.08 -2.27
C MET A 258 10.57 1.59 -2.50
N PHE A 259 11.83 1.16 -2.62
CA PHE A 259 12.16 -0.25 -2.78
C PHE A 259 11.69 -1.09 -1.59
N ALA A 260 11.97 -0.65 -0.35
CA ALA A 260 11.56 -1.37 0.85
C ALA A 260 10.03 -1.49 0.95
N ALA A 261 9.29 -0.45 0.57
CA ALA A 261 7.84 -0.48 0.52
C ALA A 261 7.31 -1.42 -0.57
N ALA A 262 7.92 -1.40 -1.77
CA ALA A 262 7.56 -2.31 -2.85
C ALA A 262 7.74 -3.78 -2.43
N VAL A 263 8.86 -4.15 -1.82
CA VAL A 263 9.09 -5.51 -1.31
C VAL A 263 8.11 -5.86 -0.19
N ARG A 264 7.90 -4.96 0.77
CA ARG A 264 7.00 -5.20 1.91
C ARG A 264 5.55 -5.42 1.48
N ASN A 265 5.10 -4.70 0.46
CA ASN A 265 3.74 -4.81 -0.07
C ASN A 265 3.62 -5.80 -1.23
N ALA A 266 4.69 -6.56 -1.54
CA ALA A 266 4.67 -7.53 -2.62
C ALA A 266 3.79 -8.73 -2.25
N ILE A 267 2.87 -9.05 -3.16
CA ILE A 267 1.99 -10.21 -3.11
C ILE A 267 2.53 -11.24 -4.10
N VAL A 268 2.79 -12.44 -3.60
CA VAL A 268 3.23 -13.57 -4.40
C VAL A 268 2.01 -14.40 -4.82
N PRO A 269 1.81 -14.70 -6.11
CA PRO A 269 0.72 -15.56 -6.57
C PRO A 269 0.69 -16.89 -5.82
N GLY A 270 -0.45 -17.21 -5.19
CA GLY A 270 -0.68 -18.49 -4.52
C GLY A 270 0.10 -18.73 -3.22
N VAL A 271 0.89 -17.77 -2.73
CA VAL A 271 1.75 -17.95 -1.55
C VAL A 271 1.50 -16.86 -0.50
N ASN A 272 1.34 -17.27 0.76
CA ASN A 272 1.22 -16.36 1.90
C ASN A 272 2.53 -16.29 2.69
N SER A 273 3.57 -15.71 2.07
CA SER A 273 4.90 -15.53 2.64
C SER A 273 5.46 -14.17 2.19
N ASP A 274 6.50 -13.68 2.87
CA ASP A 274 7.27 -12.56 2.34
C ASP A 274 7.90 -12.95 0.99
N VAL A 275 7.98 -11.97 0.09
CA VAL A 275 8.34 -12.19 -1.32
C VAL A 275 9.71 -12.83 -1.49
N MET A 276 10.72 -12.40 -0.71
CA MET A 276 12.08 -12.90 -0.90
C MET A 276 12.23 -14.32 -0.37
N THR A 277 11.64 -14.65 0.78
CA THR A 277 11.58 -16.04 1.27
C THR A 277 10.83 -16.95 0.30
N ALA A 278 9.69 -16.50 -0.22
CA ALA A 278 8.89 -17.27 -1.18
C ALA A 278 9.67 -17.55 -2.47
N VAL A 279 10.35 -16.54 -3.01
CA VAL A 279 11.16 -16.66 -4.24
C VAL A 279 12.34 -17.59 -4.00
N VAL A 280 13.11 -17.39 -2.92
CA VAL A 280 14.27 -18.25 -2.59
C VAL A 280 13.84 -19.72 -2.46
N SER A 281 12.70 -19.99 -1.84
CA SER A 281 12.19 -21.35 -1.65
C SER A 281 11.74 -22.04 -2.94
N ARG A 282 11.53 -21.28 -4.01
CA ARG A 282 11.06 -21.76 -5.32
C ARG A 282 12.18 -21.84 -6.36
N LEU A 283 13.37 -21.31 -6.07
CA LEU A 283 14.51 -21.42 -6.96
C LEU A 283 14.90 -22.88 -7.17
N ASP A 284 15.21 -23.23 -8.42
CA ASP A 284 15.82 -24.49 -8.77
C ASP A 284 17.27 -24.23 -9.23
N PRO A 285 18.28 -24.55 -8.41
CA PRO A 285 19.68 -24.39 -8.78
C PRO A 285 20.14 -25.22 -9.99
N ALA A 286 19.36 -26.21 -10.43
CA ALA A 286 19.64 -27.01 -11.60
C ALA A 286 19.00 -26.46 -12.89
N SER A 287 18.18 -25.41 -12.79
CA SER A 287 17.49 -24.80 -13.93
C SER A 287 18.38 -23.89 -14.78
N ASP A 288 18.06 -23.77 -16.07
CA ASP A 288 18.72 -22.84 -16.98
C ASP A 288 18.49 -21.39 -16.54
N GLU A 289 17.30 -21.07 -16.02
CA GLU A 289 16.95 -19.74 -15.53
C GLU A 289 17.83 -19.30 -14.35
N TYR A 290 18.16 -20.24 -13.44
CA TYR A 290 19.08 -19.97 -12.35
C TYR A 290 20.51 -19.73 -12.85
N ALA A 291 20.99 -20.55 -13.78
CA ALA A 291 22.31 -20.39 -14.39
C ALA A 291 22.44 -19.05 -15.15
N GLU A 292 21.40 -18.65 -15.89
CA GLU A 292 21.32 -17.35 -16.57
C GLU A 292 21.39 -16.19 -15.57
N LEU A 293 20.67 -16.30 -14.44
CA LEU A 293 20.71 -15.30 -13.38
C LEU A 293 22.11 -15.17 -12.77
N GLU A 294 22.77 -16.28 -12.45
CA GLU A 294 24.14 -16.29 -11.92
C GLU A 294 25.14 -15.67 -12.89
N ALA A 295 25.05 -16.03 -14.18
CA ALA A 295 25.89 -15.50 -15.23
C ALA A 295 25.70 -13.99 -15.40
N TRP A 296 24.45 -13.52 -15.43
CA TRP A 296 24.14 -12.09 -15.50
C TRP A 296 24.66 -11.34 -14.26
N ALA A 297 24.38 -11.83 -13.05
CA ALA A 297 24.77 -11.16 -11.81
C ALA A 297 26.29 -11.07 -11.62
N SER A 298 27.04 -12.02 -12.21
CA SER A 298 28.50 -12.03 -12.21
C SER A 298 29.11 -11.14 -13.29
N GLY A 299 28.33 -10.72 -14.30
CA GLY A 299 28.82 -9.89 -15.40
C GLY A 299 29.00 -8.42 -15.00
N GLU A 300 30.03 -7.76 -15.56
CA GLU A 300 30.34 -6.35 -15.28
C GLU A 300 29.19 -5.40 -15.64
N ARG A 301 28.43 -5.72 -16.70
CA ARG A 301 27.29 -4.93 -17.18
C ARG A 301 26.07 -4.97 -16.25
N SER A 302 26.05 -5.85 -15.23
CA SER A 302 24.95 -5.90 -14.26
C SER A 302 24.90 -4.67 -13.35
N GLY A 303 26.06 -4.02 -13.13
CA GLY A 303 26.20 -2.94 -12.16
C GLY A 303 25.86 -3.37 -10.73
N LEU A 304 25.95 -4.67 -10.42
CA LEU A 304 25.77 -5.24 -9.09
C LEU A 304 27.13 -5.37 -8.39
N SER A 305 27.13 -5.18 -7.08
CA SER A 305 28.27 -5.53 -6.25
C SER A 305 28.39 -7.04 -6.11
N ALA A 306 29.62 -7.51 -5.81
CA ALA A 306 29.93 -8.94 -5.71
C ALA A 306 29.11 -9.71 -4.65
N ILE A 307 28.36 -9.03 -3.78
CA ILE A 307 27.47 -9.69 -2.82
C ILE A 307 26.33 -10.44 -3.51
N PHE A 308 25.75 -9.91 -4.59
CA PHE A 308 24.63 -10.57 -5.27
C PHE A 308 25.03 -11.92 -5.89
N PRO A 309 26.06 -12.01 -6.76
CA PRO A 309 26.49 -13.30 -7.28
C PRO A 309 27.05 -14.23 -6.20
N ALA A 310 27.66 -13.68 -5.13
CA ALA A 310 28.09 -14.49 -3.99
C ALA A 310 26.92 -15.15 -3.24
N LEU A 311 25.80 -14.43 -3.06
CA LEU A 311 24.61 -14.99 -2.43
C LEU A 311 23.98 -16.09 -3.29
N LEU A 312 23.89 -15.89 -4.61
CA LEU A 312 23.45 -16.95 -5.51
C LEU A 312 24.33 -18.19 -5.36
N TYR A 313 25.65 -18.03 -5.46
CA TYR A 313 26.59 -19.14 -5.29
C TYR A 313 26.43 -19.89 -3.95
N LEU A 314 26.03 -19.21 -2.88
CA LEU A 314 25.87 -19.79 -1.54
C LEU A 314 24.53 -20.52 -1.36
N ILE A 315 23.44 -20.06 -1.97
CA ILE A 315 22.08 -20.64 -1.80
C ILE A 315 22.04 -22.16 -2.02
N PRO A 316 22.66 -22.75 -3.06
CA PRO A 316 22.53 -24.18 -3.33
C PRO A 316 23.50 -25.05 -2.51
N LYS A 317 24.35 -24.47 -1.66
CA LYS A 317 25.37 -25.23 -0.94
C LYS A 317 24.77 -25.89 0.29
N GLN A 318 25.04 -27.19 0.47
CA GLN A 318 24.55 -27.98 1.61
C GLN A 318 24.97 -27.41 2.99
N VAL A 319 26.09 -26.69 3.04
CA VAL A 319 26.60 -26.03 4.26
C VAL A 319 25.76 -24.81 4.65
N THR A 320 25.02 -24.22 3.71
CA THR A 320 24.16 -23.06 3.96
C THR A 320 22.90 -23.50 4.70
N THR A 321 22.75 -23.05 5.94
CA THR A 321 21.62 -23.47 6.78
C THR A 321 20.33 -22.72 6.41
N ALA A 322 19.17 -23.22 6.87
CA ALA A 322 17.89 -22.51 6.70
C ALA A 322 17.91 -21.10 7.32
N GLU A 323 18.65 -20.89 8.42
CA GLU A 323 18.81 -19.57 9.03
C GLU A 323 19.65 -18.63 8.15
N ASP A 324 20.69 -19.16 7.50
CA ASP A 324 21.51 -18.40 6.55
C ASP A 324 20.67 -17.99 5.35
N ILE A 325 19.88 -18.92 4.79
CA ILE A 325 18.94 -18.64 3.69
C ILE A 325 17.95 -17.54 4.10
N ALA A 326 17.36 -17.62 5.29
CA ALA A 326 16.47 -16.58 5.79
C ALA A 326 17.18 -15.21 5.99
N ALA A 327 18.46 -15.21 6.38
CA ALA A 327 19.25 -13.98 6.46
C ALA A 327 19.55 -13.40 5.06
N MET A 328 19.80 -14.25 4.06
CA MET A 328 19.98 -13.83 2.66
C MET A 328 18.68 -13.25 2.10
N ALA A 329 17.54 -13.91 2.32
CA ALA A 329 16.23 -13.41 1.92
C ALA A 329 15.94 -12.02 2.53
N ARG A 330 16.20 -11.83 3.83
CA ARG A 330 16.06 -10.52 4.51
C ARG A 330 16.98 -9.45 3.91
N PHE A 331 18.22 -9.79 3.59
CA PHE A 331 19.12 -8.86 2.90
C PHE A 331 18.58 -8.45 1.54
N LEU A 332 18.10 -9.40 0.73
CA LEU A 332 17.49 -9.10 -0.57
C LEU A 332 16.22 -8.24 -0.40
N ALA A 333 15.49 -8.43 0.71
CA ALA A 333 14.29 -7.68 1.05
C ALA A 333 14.56 -6.24 1.53
N GLY A 334 15.83 -5.87 1.77
CA GLY A 334 16.22 -4.50 2.15
C GLY A 334 17.02 -4.39 3.45
N SER A 335 17.09 -5.45 4.26
CA SER A 335 17.86 -5.46 5.51
C SER A 335 19.37 -5.36 5.27
N GLN A 336 20.13 -4.98 6.30
CA GLN A 336 21.60 -4.97 6.22
C GLN A 336 22.16 -6.38 6.29
N LEU A 337 23.34 -6.59 5.68
CA LEU A 337 24.13 -7.80 5.83
C LEU A 337 25.57 -7.42 6.11
N GLY A 338 26.10 -7.88 7.24
CA GLY A 338 27.48 -7.64 7.60
C GLY A 338 28.44 -8.27 6.59
N VAL A 339 29.39 -7.49 6.08
CA VAL A 339 30.43 -7.97 5.16
C VAL A 339 31.22 -9.13 5.76
N SER A 340 31.46 -9.11 7.08
CA SER A 340 32.11 -10.19 7.82
C SER A 340 31.32 -11.50 7.74
N LYS A 341 29.99 -11.45 7.92
CA LYS A 341 29.10 -12.60 7.86
C LYS A 341 29.09 -13.22 6.46
N ALA A 342 28.96 -12.40 5.42
CA ALA A 342 29.06 -12.86 4.03
C ALA A 342 30.41 -13.54 3.74
N LYS A 343 31.53 -12.94 4.18
CA LYS A 343 32.87 -13.53 4.04
C LYS A 343 33.03 -14.82 4.83
N GLN A 344 32.40 -14.94 6.00
CA GLN A 344 32.39 -16.17 6.79
C GLN A 344 31.68 -17.31 6.05
N TRP A 345 30.49 -17.06 5.50
CA TRP A 345 29.77 -18.05 4.66
C TRP A 345 30.61 -18.51 3.47
N LEU A 346 31.24 -17.56 2.75
CA LEU A 346 32.11 -17.90 1.62
C LEU A 346 33.35 -18.73 2.04
N ARG A 347 33.93 -18.47 3.21
CA ARG A 347 35.03 -19.30 3.74
C ARG A 347 34.60 -20.72 4.05
N ALA A 348 33.39 -20.90 4.61
CA ALA A 348 32.86 -22.22 4.95
C ALA A 348 32.70 -23.13 3.72
N VAL A 349 32.51 -22.55 2.53
CA VAL A 349 32.40 -23.27 1.25
C VAL A 349 33.66 -23.18 0.37
N GLY A 350 34.79 -22.69 0.91
CA GLY A 350 36.05 -22.57 0.17
C GLY A 350 36.10 -21.48 -0.90
N ALA A 351 35.11 -20.59 -0.96
CA ALA A 351 34.93 -19.56 -1.99
C ALA A 351 35.42 -18.15 -1.59
N ALA A 352 36.21 -18.03 -0.52
CA ALA A 352 36.57 -16.74 0.07
C ALA A 352 37.31 -15.78 -0.88
N LYS A 353 37.97 -16.30 -1.92
CA LYS A 353 38.71 -15.52 -2.92
C LYS A 353 37.95 -15.35 -4.25
N LEU A 354 36.78 -15.97 -4.41
CA LEU A 354 36.00 -15.90 -5.64
C LEU A 354 35.23 -14.57 -5.77
N PHE A 355 34.91 -13.92 -4.66
CA PHE A 355 34.10 -12.69 -4.64
C PHE A 355 34.76 -11.61 -3.79
N ASP A 356 34.95 -10.41 -4.35
CA ASP A 356 35.47 -9.26 -3.61
C ASP A 356 34.33 -8.46 -2.95
N ILE A 357 33.87 -8.96 -1.79
CA ILE A 357 32.78 -8.35 -1.03
C ILE A 357 33.24 -7.07 -0.34
N ARG A 358 32.63 -5.94 -0.73
CA ARG A 358 32.84 -4.59 -0.18
C ARG A 358 31.53 -3.98 0.30
N ALA A 359 31.62 -3.01 1.20
CA ALA A 359 30.46 -2.22 1.62
C ALA A 359 29.93 -1.37 0.47
N VAL A 360 28.61 -1.28 0.34
CA VAL A 360 27.91 -0.48 -0.67
C VAL A 360 27.10 0.58 0.04
N LYS A 361 27.06 1.81 -0.50
CA LYS A 361 26.21 2.87 0.06
C LYS A 361 24.75 2.45 0.00
N ALA A 362 23.95 2.84 1.00
CA ALA A 362 22.57 2.37 1.15
C ALA A 362 21.69 2.67 -0.09
N VAL A 363 21.83 3.86 -0.68
CA VAL A 363 21.11 4.26 -1.90
C VAL A 363 21.52 3.40 -3.08
N ASP A 364 22.83 3.22 -3.32
CA ASP A 364 23.33 2.39 -4.42
C ASP A 364 22.89 0.94 -4.26
N LEU A 365 22.88 0.43 -3.03
CA LEU A 365 22.44 -0.91 -2.71
C LEU A 365 20.94 -1.09 -2.97
N ALA A 366 20.11 -0.11 -2.64
CA ALA A 366 18.68 -0.15 -2.97
C ALA A 366 18.44 -0.21 -4.48
N LEU A 367 19.19 0.57 -5.26
CA LEU A 367 19.12 0.54 -6.73
C LEU A 367 19.63 -0.79 -7.30
N GLN A 368 20.68 -1.38 -6.72
CA GLN A 368 21.15 -2.71 -7.09
C GLN A 368 20.09 -3.78 -6.81
N ARG A 369 19.43 -3.74 -5.66
CA ARG A 369 18.33 -4.66 -5.33
C ARG A 369 17.14 -4.50 -6.26
N LEU A 370 16.78 -3.26 -6.60
CA LEU A 370 15.73 -2.97 -7.57
C LEU A 370 16.04 -3.59 -8.95
N ARG A 371 17.30 -3.50 -9.42
CA ARG A 371 17.72 -4.16 -10.68
C ARG A 371 17.75 -5.68 -10.59
N PHE A 372 18.10 -6.22 -9.43
CA PHE A 372 18.24 -7.66 -9.19
C PHE A 372 16.88 -8.36 -9.07
N ALA A 373 15.94 -7.76 -8.32
CA ALA A 373 14.69 -8.42 -7.91
C ALA A 373 13.85 -8.97 -9.08
N PRO A 374 13.59 -8.25 -10.19
CA PRO A 374 12.78 -8.80 -11.29
C PRO A 374 13.38 -10.05 -11.93
N ARG A 375 14.71 -10.09 -12.10
CA ARG A 375 15.41 -11.26 -12.62
C ARG A 375 15.43 -12.40 -11.63
N PHE A 376 15.56 -12.07 -10.34
CA PHE A 376 15.44 -13.03 -9.25
C PHE A 376 14.05 -13.69 -9.21
N PHE A 377 12.99 -12.90 -9.46
CA PHE A 377 11.62 -13.40 -9.54
C PHE A 377 11.42 -14.30 -10.76
N ALA A 378 11.96 -13.91 -11.92
CA ALA A 378 11.90 -14.75 -13.12
C ALA A 378 12.65 -16.07 -12.99
N ALA A 379 13.80 -16.09 -12.30
CA ALA A 379 14.52 -17.32 -12.00
C ALA A 379 13.73 -18.29 -11.08
N ALA A 380 12.73 -17.78 -10.36
CA ALA A 380 11.78 -18.59 -9.60
C ALA A 380 10.47 -18.89 -10.36
N GLY A 381 10.42 -18.58 -11.66
CA GLY A 381 9.29 -18.86 -12.55
C GLY A 381 8.17 -17.81 -12.57
N PHE A 382 8.39 -16.61 -12.02
CA PHE A 382 7.41 -15.52 -12.08
C PHE A 382 7.56 -14.68 -13.36
N GLY A 383 6.47 -14.12 -13.88
CA GLY A 383 6.47 -13.33 -15.12
C GLY A 383 7.22 -12.00 -15.05
N GLY A 384 7.48 -11.51 -13.84
CA GLY A 384 8.15 -10.24 -13.55
C GLY A 384 7.59 -9.57 -12.31
N TRP A 385 7.79 -8.25 -12.21
CA TRP A 385 7.30 -7.45 -11.09
C TRP A 385 6.35 -6.34 -11.56
N CYS A 386 5.12 -6.38 -11.08
CA CYS A 386 4.14 -5.31 -11.29
C CYS A 386 4.15 -4.34 -10.10
N ILE A 387 4.33 -3.04 -10.37
CA ILE A 387 4.31 -1.98 -9.36
C ILE A 387 3.14 -1.05 -9.61
N LEU A 388 2.24 -0.95 -8.64
CA LEU A 388 1.07 -0.08 -8.70
C LEU A 388 1.25 1.04 -7.68
N ILE A 389 1.62 2.22 -8.15
CA ILE A 389 1.90 3.38 -7.29
C ILE A 389 0.61 4.17 -7.10
N ASP A 390 0.13 4.26 -5.85
CA ASP A 390 -1.07 5.02 -5.51
C ASP A 390 -0.72 6.35 -4.83
N GLU A 391 -1.65 7.29 -4.82
CA GLU A 391 -1.55 8.59 -4.15
C GLU A 391 -0.34 9.45 -4.61
N VAL A 392 0.04 9.39 -5.90
CA VAL A 392 1.18 10.15 -6.44
C VAL A 392 1.00 11.66 -6.24
N GLU A 393 -0.24 12.16 -6.17
CA GLU A 393 -0.54 13.57 -5.94
C GLU A 393 0.04 14.11 -4.62
N LEU A 394 0.36 13.26 -3.65
CA LEU A 394 0.98 13.67 -2.40
C LEU A 394 2.34 14.33 -2.59
N ILE A 395 3.02 14.09 -3.73
CA ILE A 395 4.24 14.84 -4.04
C ILE A 395 3.97 16.35 -4.07
N GLY A 396 2.77 16.80 -4.42
CA GLY A 396 2.39 18.22 -4.42
C GLY A 396 2.51 18.89 -3.06
N ARG A 397 2.48 18.11 -1.97
CA ARG A 397 2.60 18.59 -0.58
C ARG A 397 4.04 18.58 -0.05
N TYR A 398 5.01 18.07 -0.81
CA TYR A 398 6.42 18.09 -0.43
C TYR A 398 7.04 19.47 -0.65
N SER A 399 8.19 19.72 -0.01
CA SER A 399 9.04 20.88 -0.29
C SER A 399 9.51 20.90 -1.75
N ALA A 400 9.85 22.07 -2.29
CA ALA A 400 10.29 22.22 -3.69
C ALA A 400 11.43 21.27 -4.11
N LEU A 401 12.41 21.04 -3.23
CA LEU A 401 13.52 20.12 -3.50
C LEU A 401 13.05 18.66 -3.55
N GLN A 402 12.16 18.27 -2.65
CA GLN A 402 11.62 16.91 -2.60
C GLN A 402 10.70 16.62 -3.79
N ARG A 403 9.89 17.59 -4.22
CA ARG A 403 9.14 17.50 -5.48
C ARG A 403 10.09 17.29 -6.65
N ALA A 404 11.13 18.12 -6.75
CA ALA A 404 12.11 18.00 -7.81
C ALA A 404 12.78 16.61 -7.83
N ARG A 405 13.08 16.02 -6.67
CA ARG A 405 13.62 14.65 -6.56
C ARG A 405 12.61 13.54 -6.78
N SER A 406 11.30 13.81 -6.73
CA SER A 406 10.26 12.80 -6.94
C SER A 406 10.05 12.49 -8.43
N TYR A 407 10.19 13.48 -9.31
CA TYR A 407 9.99 13.27 -10.76
C TYR A 407 10.99 12.28 -11.41
N PRO A 408 12.31 12.29 -11.08
CA PRO A 408 13.25 11.28 -11.56
C PRO A 408 12.93 9.86 -11.07
N GLU A 409 12.42 9.72 -9.84
CA GLU A 409 11.98 8.43 -9.31
C GLU A 409 10.74 7.95 -10.05
N LEU A 410 9.76 8.83 -10.32
CA LEU A 410 8.61 8.51 -11.17
C LEU A 410 9.05 8.07 -12.58
N CYS A 411 10.04 8.76 -13.16
CA CYS A 411 10.66 8.40 -14.44
C CYS A 411 11.22 6.97 -14.41
N ARG A 412 11.94 6.62 -13.33
CA ARG A 412 12.51 5.27 -13.12
C ARG A 412 11.43 4.20 -13.06
N TRP A 413 10.46 4.38 -12.15
CA TRP A 413 9.44 3.37 -11.90
C TRP A 413 8.52 3.17 -13.10
N LEU A 414 8.22 4.23 -13.85
CA LEU A 414 7.44 4.14 -15.09
C LEU A 414 8.29 3.73 -16.31
N GLY A 415 9.58 3.44 -16.15
CA GLY A 415 10.43 2.97 -17.26
C GLY A 415 10.54 3.96 -18.43
N LEU A 416 10.52 5.27 -18.17
CA LEU A 416 10.46 6.30 -19.21
C LEU A 416 11.84 6.71 -19.77
N ASP A 417 12.91 6.22 -19.16
CA ASP A 417 14.29 6.47 -19.54
C ASP A 417 15.06 5.15 -19.52
N MET A 418 15.63 4.77 -20.67
CA MET A 418 16.36 3.52 -20.84
C MET A 418 17.61 3.42 -19.95
N GLU A 419 18.17 4.55 -19.49
CA GLU A 419 19.36 4.54 -18.63
C GLU A 419 19.06 4.09 -17.19
N ILE A 420 17.84 4.32 -16.72
CA ILE A 420 17.45 4.07 -15.32
C ILE A 420 16.27 3.12 -15.17
N GLY A 421 15.50 2.89 -16.24
CA GLY A 421 14.39 1.95 -16.25
C GLY A 421 14.85 0.53 -15.92
N VAL A 422 13.93 -0.26 -15.38
CA VAL A 422 14.24 -1.57 -14.80
C VAL A 422 13.58 -2.65 -15.65
N PRO A 423 14.34 -3.44 -16.42
CA PRO A 423 13.79 -4.57 -17.17
C PRO A 423 13.10 -5.56 -16.22
N GLY A 424 11.97 -6.12 -16.67
CA GLY A 424 11.17 -7.03 -15.85
C GLY A 424 10.20 -6.32 -14.89
N VAL A 425 10.06 -4.99 -14.97
CA VAL A 425 9.08 -4.20 -14.20
C VAL A 425 8.02 -3.61 -15.13
N VAL A 426 6.74 -3.74 -14.75
CA VAL A 426 5.62 -2.97 -15.34
C VAL A 426 4.98 -2.14 -14.26
N SER A 427 4.73 -0.87 -14.54
CA SER A 427 4.17 0.04 -13.53
C SER A 427 2.93 0.80 -13.99
N VAL A 428 2.01 1.03 -13.06
CA VAL A 428 0.90 1.97 -13.23
C VAL A 428 0.87 2.91 -12.04
N ALA A 429 0.80 4.22 -12.31
CA ALA A 429 0.74 5.25 -11.30
C ALA A 429 -0.64 5.93 -11.30
N ALA A 430 -1.29 6.01 -10.15
CA ALA A 430 -2.53 6.75 -9.96
C ALA A 430 -2.24 8.16 -9.40
N ILE A 431 -2.90 9.15 -9.98
CA ILE A 431 -2.77 10.56 -9.59
C ILE A 431 -4.12 11.27 -9.69
N THR A 432 -4.30 12.38 -8.99
CA THR A 432 -5.45 13.27 -9.22
C THR A 432 -5.35 14.02 -10.55
N ASP A 433 -6.50 14.29 -11.14
CA ASP A 433 -6.63 15.03 -12.41
C ASP A 433 -6.29 16.52 -12.27
N ASP A 434 -6.46 17.10 -11.08
CA ASP A 434 -6.11 18.50 -10.77
C ASP A 434 -4.61 18.73 -10.51
N PHE A 435 -3.80 17.68 -10.43
CA PHE A 435 -2.37 17.78 -10.12
C PHE A 435 -1.61 18.66 -11.12
N ARG A 436 -1.89 18.51 -12.43
CA ARG A 436 -1.24 19.28 -13.50
C ARG A 436 -1.42 20.78 -13.28
N GLU A 437 -2.65 21.22 -13.10
CA GLU A 437 -2.99 22.62 -12.86
C GLU A 437 -2.41 23.12 -11.54
N ALA A 438 -2.60 22.35 -10.46
CA ALA A 438 -2.24 22.77 -9.11
C ALA A 438 -0.73 22.82 -8.86
N VAL A 439 0.03 21.89 -9.44
CA VAL A 439 1.45 21.70 -9.14
C VAL A 439 2.32 22.09 -10.34
N LEU A 440 2.11 21.50 -11.52
CA LEU A 440 2.98 21.77 -12.66
C LEU A 440 2.87 23.22 -13.14
N HIS A 441 1.65 23.73 -13.30
CA HIS A 441 1.41 25.10 -13.75
C HIS A 441 1.48 26.13 -12.61
N ARG A 442 0.62 26.03 -11.58
CA ARG A 442 0.57 27.09 -10.53
C ARG A 442 1.84 27.20 -9.70
N ARG A 443 2.55 26.11 -9.42
CA ARG A 443 3.85 26.18 -8.70
C ARG A 443 5.04 26.37 -9.63
N LEU A 444 4.84 26.23 -10.94
CA LEU A 444 5.86 26.27 -11.99
C LEU A 444 6.92 25.18 -11.80
N ASP A 445 6.50 23.99 -11.39
CA ASP A 445 7.43 22.88 -11.15
C ASP A 445 8.16 22.47 -12.45
N GLN A 446 7.52 22.61 -13.62
CA GLN A 446 8.15 22.35 -14.93
C GLN A 446 9.42 23.16 -15.17
N GLU A 447 9.45 24.42 -14.70
CA GLU A 447 10.60 25.30 -14.83
C GLU A 447 11.53 25.18 -13.61
N LYS A 448 10.95 25.20 -12.40
CA LYS A 448 11.73 25.28 -11.16
C LYS A 448 12.41 23.97 -10.78
N ALA A 449 11.73 22.82 -10.93
CA ALA A 449 12.29 21.55 -10.49
C ALA A 449 13.60 21.18 -11.22
N PRO A 450 13.69 21.28 -12.57
CA PRO A 450 14.95 21.01 -13.27
C PRO A 450 16.05 22.01 -12.89
N LEU A 451 15.72 23.29 -12.71
CA LEU A 451 16.68 24.31 -12.25
C LEU A 451 17.24 24.00 -10.86
N ILE A 452 16.38 23.59 -9.91
CA ILE A 452 16.80 23.19 -8.57
C ILE A 452 17.78 22.00 -8.63
N LEU A 453 17.51 21.00 -9.48
CA LEU A 453 18.37 19.83 -9.63
C LEU A 453 19.71 20.19 -10.29
N ARG A 454 19.70 20.98 -11.37
CA ARG A 454 20.92 21.47 -12.03
C ARG A 454 21.76 22.32 -11.09
N GLY A 455 21.14 23.19 -10.28
CA GLY A 455 21.82 23.99 -9.26
C GLY A 455 22.51 23.14 -8.17
N LYS A 456 22.15 21.86 -8.05
CA LYS A 456 22.82 20.87 -7.17
C LYS A 456 23.79 19.95 -7.92
N GLY A 457 24.08 20.20 -9.20
CA GLY A 457 24.94 19.37 -10.04
C GLY A 457 24.30 18.02 -10.42
N LEU A 458 22.97 17.93 -10.42
CA LEU A 458 22.21 16.71 -10.72
C LEU A 458 21.59 16.78 -12.13
N ASP A 459 22.39 17.07 -13.15
CA ASP A 459 21.93 17.29 -14.53
C ASP A 459 21.16 16.09 -15.12
N GLN A 460 21.61 14.86 -14.83
CA GLN A 460 20.91 13.66 -15.29
C GLN A 460 19.52 13.55 -14.65
N GLN A 461 19.41 13.81 -13.34
CA GLN A 461 18.11 13.83 -12.66
C GLN A 461 17.23 14.95 -13.19
N ALA A 462 17.79 16.11 -13.53
CA ALA A 462 17.02 17.20 -14.13
C ALA A 462 16.38 16.77 -15.46
N ARG A 463 17.12 16.09 -16.34
CA ARG A 463 16.56 15.52 -17.59
C ARG A 463 15.46 14.50 -17.32
N GLN A 464 15.67 13.62 -16.34
CA GLN A 464 14.69 12.60 -15.95
C GLN A 464 13.41 13.22 -15.38
N ALA A 465 13.54 14.29 -14.59
CA ALA A 465 12.41 15.06 -14.11
C ALA A 465 11.60 15.66 -15.27
N GLU A 466 12.27 16.22 -16.28
CA GLU A 466 11.62 16.77 -17.48
C GLU A 466 10.89 15.70 -18.31
N ILE A 467 11.40 14.46 -18.35
CA ILE A 467 10.72 13.33 -19.01
C ILE A 467 9.43 12.97 -18.27
N ALA A 468 9.51 12.75 -16.95
CA ALA A 468 8.34 12.41 -16.14
C ALA A 468 7.27 13.52 -16.15
N MET A 469 7.68 14.78 -16.01
CA MET A 469 6.74 15.91 -16.06
C MET A 469 6.08 16.06 -17.44
N ARG A 470 6.77 15.74 -18.55
CA ARG A 470 6.13 15.69 -19.88
C ARG A 470 5.05 14.62 -19.98
N LEU A 471 5.24 13.46 -19.35
CA LEU A 471 4.20 12.43 -19.30
C LEU A 471 2.99 12.91 -18.48
N LEU A 472 3.24 13.51 -17.31
CA LEU A 472 2.18 14.10 -16.47
C LEU A 472 1.42 15.22 -17.21
N GLU A 473 2.13 16.01 -18.02
CA GLU A 473 1.55 17.12 -18.81
C GLU A 473 0.65 16.63 -19.94
N LYS A 474 1.12 15.63 -20.72
CA LYS A 474 0.36 15.04 -21.83
C LYS A 474 -0.98 14.44 -21.39
N GLY A 475 -1.12 14.16 -20.09
CA GLY A 475 -2.31 13.58 -19.49
C GLY A 475 -2.27 12.06 -19.60
N GLY A 476 -2.50 11.40 -18.47
CA GLY A 476 -2.70 9.96 -18.41
C GLY A 476 -4.08 9.55 -18.91
N VAL A 477 -4.46 8.30 -18.63
CA VAL A 477 -5.82 7.82 -18.82
C VAL A 477 -6.71 8.48 -17.77
N PHE A 478 -7.65 9.32 -18.19
CA PHE A 478 -8.56 10.01 -17.28
C PHE A 478 -9.76 9.13 -16.95
N LEU A 479 -9.96 8.83 -15.66
CA LEU A 479 -11.17 8.21 -15.16
C LEU A 479 -12.29 9.26 -15.15
N ALA A 480 -13.16 9.18 -16.15
CA ALA A 480 -14.34 10.03 -16.22
C ALA A 480 -15.35 9.68 -15.11
N ALA A 481 -16.23 10.63 -14.81
CA ALA A 481 -17.42 10.36 -14.01
C ALA A 481 -18.23 9.20 -14.64
N PRO A 482 -18.80 8.29 -13.82
CA PRO A 482 -19.44 7.10 -14.35
C PRO A 482 -20.71 7.45 -15.14
N GLY A 483 -20.83 6.93 -16.37
CA GLY A 483 -22.04 7.04 -17.19
C GLY A 483 -23.21 6.20 -16.67
N ASP A 484 -24.40 6.40 -17.24
CA ASP A 484 -25.67 5.76 -16.86
C ASP A 484 -25.57 4.25 -16.81
N ASP A 485 -25.08 3.64 -17.89
CA ASP A 485 -25.00 2.18 -18.00
C ASP A 485 -24.11 1.59 -16.91
N ARG A 486 -23.02 2.28 -16.56
CA ARG A 486 -22.11 1.86 -15.49
C ARG A 486 -22.79 1.99 -14.13
N LEU A 487 -23.47 3.10 -13.88
CA LEU A 487 -24.19 3.32 -12.61
C LEU A 487 -25.30 2.30 -12.41
N HIS A 488 -26.09 1.99 -13.43
CA HIS A 488 -27.14 0.95 -13.34
C HIS A 488 -26.53 -0.42 -13.06
N LYS A 489 -25.51 -0.83 -13.83
CA LYS A 489 -24.82 -2.12 -13.60
C LYS A 489 -24.22 -2.22 -12.20
N SER A 490 -23.57 -1.16 -11.72
CA SER A 490 -23.01 -1.12 -10.37
C SER A 490 -24.09 -1.14 -9.30
N LEU A 491 -25.17 -0.37 -9.45
CA LEU A 491 -26.31 -0.37 -8.53
C LEU A 491 -26.91 -1.77 -8.40
N ASP A 492 -27.22 -2.40 -9.54
CA ASP A 492 -27.77 -3.74 -9.56
C ASP A 492 -26.82 -4.75 -8.90
N ARG A 493 -25.52 -4.66 -9.18
CA ARG A 493 -24.55 -5.57 -8.57
C ARG A 493 -24.47 -5.38 -7.06
N VAL A 494 -24.32 -4.15 -6.58
CA VAL A 494 -24.23 -3.85 -5.14
C VAL A 494 -25.54 -4.21 -4.43
N ARG A 495 -26.70 -4.04 -5.07
CA ARG A 495 -28.01 -4.45 -4.55
C ARG A 495 -28.08 -5.95 -4.31
N HIS A 496 -27.67 -6.76 -5.27
CA HIS A 496 -27.64 -8.22 -5.12
C HIS A 496 -26.68 -8.65 -3.99
N LEU A 497 -25.47 -8.10 -3.97
CA LEU A 497 -24.50 -8.38 -2.91
C LEU A 497 -25.05 -8.02 -1.53
N TYR A 498 -25.72 -6.88 -1.40
CA TYR A 498 -26.32 -6.45 -0.14
C TYR A 498 -27.43 -7.42 0.30
N ALA A 499 -28.31 -7.80 -0.63
CA ALA A 499 -29.41 -8.70 -0.33
C ALA A 499 -28.94 -10.08 0.10
N GLU A 500 -27.92 -10.63 -0.56
CA GLU A 500 -27.30 -11.90 -0.19
C GLU A 500 -26.58 -11.81 1.15
N SER A 501 -25.82 -10.74 1.39
CA SER A 501 -25.01 -10.56 2.62
C SER A 501 -25.84 -10.53 3.90
N TYR A 502 -27.08 -10.06 3.81
CA TYR A 502 -27.91 -9.77 4.98
C TYR A 502 -29.27 -10.45 4.96
N GLY A 503 -29.56 -11.27 3.95
CA GLY A 503 -30.86 -11.91 3.78
C GLY A 503 -32.02 -10.90 3.70
N TRP A 504 -31.74 -9.65 3.31
CA TRP A 504 -32.70 -8.54 3.35
C TRP A 504 -32.92 -7.95 1.96
N PRO A 505 -34.16 -7.87 1.45
CA PRO A 505 -34.42 -7.50 0.07
C PRO A 505 -34.17 -6.00 -0.18
N ALA A 506 -32.95 -5.66 -0.61
CA ALA A 506 -32.60 -4.31 -1.00
C ALA A 506 -33.43 -3.82 -2.19
N SER A 507 -34.09 -2.66 -2.02
CA SER A 507 -34.98 -2.09 -3.01
C SER A 507 -34.24 -1.73 -4.30
N ALA A 508 -34.86 -1.95 -5.45
CA ALA A 508 -34.41 -1.41 -6.72
C ALA A 508 -34.66 0.10 -6.73
N GLY A 509 -33.71 0.87 -6.20
CA GLY A 509 -33.78 2.32 -6.14
C GLY A 509 -33.47 2.98 -7.49
N ALA A 510 -33.81 4.26 -7.63
CA ALA A 510 -33.21 5.10 -8.67
C ALA A 510 -31.73 5.33 -8.34
N ILE A 511 -30.90 5.61 -9.36
CA ILE A 511 -29.49 6.00 -9.20
C ILE A 511 -29.32 7.14 -8.17
N GLY A 512 -30.33 8.00 -8.03
CA GLY A 512 -30.32 9.22 -7.22
C GLY A 512 -30.00 10.46 -8.08
N GLN A 513 -30.08 11.65 -7.48
CA GLN A 513 -29.81 12.90 -8.19
C GLN A 513 -28.38 12.96 -8.74
N ARG A 514 -28.27 13.36 -10.01
CA ARG A 514 -27.00 13.64 -10.67
C ARG A 514 -26.58 15.06 -10.40
N LYS A 515 -25.42 15.20 -9.77
CA LYS A 515 -24.63 16.42 -9.82
C LYS A 515 -23.38 16.08 -10.61
N SER A 516 -22.93 16.97 -11.49
CA SER A 516 -21.75 16.76 -12.36
C SER A 516 -20.47 16.38 -11.61
N SER A 517 -20.41 16.62 -10.30
CA SER A 517 -19.28 16.29 -9.44
C SER A 517 -19.41 14.99 -8.66
N ARG A 518 -20.53 14.26 -8.76
CA ARG A 518 -20.74 13.09 -7.91
C ARG A 518 -19.93 11.90 -8.42
N THR A 519 -19.18 11.30 -7.52
CA THR A 519 -18.21 10.24 -7.76
C THR A 519 -18.86 8.86 -7.61
N MET A 520 -18.23 7.81 -8.16
CA MET A 520 -18.72 6.44 -7.97
C MET A 520 -18.78 6.06 -6.49
N ARG A 521 -17.77 6.46 -5.70
CA ARG A 521 -17.74 6.24 -4.25
C ARG A 521 -18.97 6.85 -3.55
N GLU A 522 -19.32 8.09 -3.87
CA GLU A 522 -20.49 8.74 -3.28
C GLU A 522 -21.80 8.05 -3.65
N PHE A 523 -21.96 7.61 -4.91
CA PHE A 523 -23.15 6.85 -5.33
C PHE A 523 -23.29 5.54 -4.55
N ILE A 524 -22.22 4.73 -4.51
CA ILE A 524 -22.23 3.44 -3.81
C ILE A 524 -22.50 3.62 -2.31
N LYS A 525 -21.79 4.54 -1.65
CA LYS A 525 -22.03 4.84 -0.22
C LYS A 525 -23.48 5.25 0.02
N SER A 526 -24.06 6.03 -0.89
CA SER A 526 -25.45 6.48 -0.74
C SER A 526 -26.44 5.33 -0.82
N TRP A 527 -26.27 4.41 -1.78
CA TRP A 527 -27.13 3.24 -1.90
C TRP A 527 -27.04 2.36 -0.66
N VAL A 528 -25.82 2.07 -0.20
CA VAL A 528 -25.59 1.24 1.00
C VAL A 528 -26.16 1.92 2.24
N THR A 529 -25.94 3.23 2.44
CA THR A 529 -26.50 3.97 3.59
C THR A 529 -28.02 3.97 3.57
N VAL A 530 -28.68 4.17 2.42
CA VAL A 530 -30.15 4.10 2.34
C VAL A 530 -30.66 2.73 2.79
N TRP A 531 -30.02 1.65 2.33
CA TRP A 531 -30.42 0.30 2.71
C TRP A 531 -30.12 -0.04 4.16
N ASP A 532 -28.99 0.42 4.71
CA ASP A 532 -28.67 0.27 6.12
C ASP A 532 -29.72 0.92 7.01
N ILE A 533 -30.06 2.18 6.72
CA ILE A 533 -31.05 2.94 7.49
C ILE A 533 -32.43 2.28 7.40
N HIS A 534 -32.88 1.95 6.19
CA HIS A 534 -34.18 1.29 6.00
C HIS A 534 -34.24 -0.06 6.71
N ARG A 535 -33.17 -0.85 6.68
CA ARG A 535 -33.15 -2.15 7.37
C ARG A 535 -33.14 -2.00 8.89
N ILE A 536 -32.41 -1.02 9.44
CA ILE A 536 -32.23 -0.84 10.89
C ILE A 536 -33.45 -0.17 11.52
N TYR A 537 -33.99 0.86 10.87
CA TYR A 537 -35.04 1.72 11.42
C TYR A 537 -36.42 1.44 10.82
N GLY A 538 -36.52 0.64 9.75
CA GLY A 538 -37.79 0.29 9.11
C GLY A 538 -38.30 1.30 8.09
N GLU A 539 -37.63 2.45 7.91
CA GLU A 539 -37.96 3.46 6.92
C GLU A 539 -36.71 4.09 6.28
N PRO A 540 -36.75 4.50 4.99
CA PRO A 540 -35.63 5.18 4.35
C PRO A 540 -35.51 6.64 4.80
N ASP A 541 -34.32 7.21 4.65
CA ASP A 541 -34.01 8.60 5.01
C ASP A 541 -33.37 9.36 3.83
N GLU A 542 -33.43 10.69 3.85
CA GLU A 542 -32.79 11.55 2.86
C GLU A 542 -31.26 11.56 3.07
N ILE A 543 -30.53 11.32 1.98
CA ILE A 543 -29.07 11.30 2.00
C ILE A 543 -28.49 12.69 1.70
N ALA A 544 -27.65 13.16 2.60
CA ALA A 544 -26.79 14.32 2.40
C ALA A 544 -25.37 13.89 1.96
N THR A 545 -24.75 14.74 1.15
CA THR A 545 -23.37 14.55 0.65
C THR A 545 -22.57 15.83 0.87
N GLU A 546 -21.38 15.72 1.47
CA GLU A 546 -20.41 16.80 1.65
C GLU A 546 -19.20 16.58 0.74
N ARG A 547 -18.65 17.67 0.16
CA ARG A 547 -17.43 17.57 -0.65
C ARG A 547 -16.18 17.63 0.23
N LEU A 548 -15.23 16.76 -0.05
CA LEU A 548 -13.86 16.81 0.47
C LEU A 548 -12.94 17.43 -0.61
N PRO A 549 -12.48 18.69 -0.46
CA PRO A 549 -11.63 19.34 -1.47
C PRO A 549 -10.18 18.83 -1.44
N SER A 550 -9.48 18.98 -2.59
CA SER A 550 -8.04 18.75 -2.67
C SER A 550 -7.24 19.87 -1.99
N ASP A 551 -6.35 19.50 -1.06
CA ASP A 551 -5.36 20.38 -0.44
C ASP A 551 -3.93 20.00 -0.84
N TYR A 552 -3.21 20.98 -1.39
CA TYR A 552 -1.80 20.88 -1.80
C TYR A 552 -0.87 21.71 -0.92
N SER A 553 -1.33 22.27 0.20
CA SER A 553 -0.48 22.97 1.15
C SER A 553 0.75 22.13 1.52
N GLU A 554 1.93 22.78 1.57
CA GLU A 554 3.15 22.11 2.00
C GLU A 554 2.97 21.64 3.44
N ASN A 555 3.36 20.41 3.71
CA ASN A 555 3.21 19.81 5.03
C ASN A 555 4.57 19.40 5.57
N ALA A 556 5.04 20.12 6.59
CA ALA A 556 6.31 19.86 7.27
C ALA A 556 6.40 18.42 7.82
N ASP A 557 5.28 17.79 8.18
CA ASP A 557 5.26 16.40 8.67
C ASP A 557 5.59 15.38 7.56
N LEU A 558 5.46 15.75 6.28
CA LEU A 558 5.88 14.94 5.13
C LEU A 558 7.35 15.17 4.75
N GLU A 559 8.01 16.20 5.31
CA GLU A 559 9.37 16.57 4.91
C GLU A 559 10.43 15.65 5.50
N GLN A 560 10.21 15.11 6.70
CA GLN A 560 11.15 14.21 7.35
C GLN A 560 10.54 12.81 7.50
N PRO A 561 10.82 11.90 6.55
CA PRO A 561 10.44 10.51 6.72
C PRO A 561 11.18 9.94 7.93
N PRO A 562 10.53 9.11 8.75
CA PRO A 562 11.12 8.70 10.00
C PRO A 562 12.35 7.81 9.79
N PRO A 563 13.28 7.71 10.76
CA PRO A 563 14.53 6.97 10.61
C PRO A 563 14.28 5.54 10.13
N LEU A 564 15.11 5.05 9.21
CA LEU A 564 15.10 3.64 8.83
C LEU A 564 15.57 2.83 10.04
N GLU A 565 14.66 2.09 10.68
CA GLU A 565 15.03 1.20 11.78
C GLU A 565 15.90 0.06 11.22
N THR A 566 17.15 0.01 11.65
CA THR A 566 18.04 -1.11 11.39
C THR A 566 17.59 -2.28 12.27
N ALA A 567 17.25 -3.42 11.65
CA ALA A 567 16.80 -4.61 12.37
C ALA A 567 17.86 -5.22 13.32
N ASP A 568 19.10 -4.69 13.34
CA ASP A 568 20.27 -5.26 14.01
C ASP A 568 21.16 -4.19 14.69
N GLU A 569 20.58 -3.27 15.46
CA GLU A 569 21.35 -2.62 16.54
C GLU A 569 21.33 -3.52 17.78
N ASP A 570 22.12 -4.59 17.74
CA ASP A 570 22.67 -5.26 18.92
C ASP A 570 24.08 -5.77 18.51
N ALA A 571 24.98 -4.82 18.18
CA ALA A 571 26.41 -5.04 18.29
C ALA A 571 26.79 -4.84 19.76
N GLY A 572 26.62 -5.90 20.55
CA GLY A 572 27.05 -6.05 21.93
C GLY A 572 27.45 -7.49 22.17
#